data_AF-A0A8T2C833-F1
#
_entry.id   AF-A0A8T2C833-F1
#
_cell.length_a   1.000
_cell.length_b   1.000
_cell.length_c   1.000
_cell.angle_alpha   90.00
_cell.angle_beta   90.00
_cell.angle_gamma   90.00
#
_symmetry.space_group_name_H-M   'P 1'
#
loop_
_entity.id
_entity.type
_entity.pdbx_description
1 polymer ?
#
loop_
_entity_poly.entity_id
_entity_poly.type
_entity_poly.pdbx_seq_one_letter_code
_entity_poly.pdbx_strand_id
1 'polypeptide(L)'
;MALLHSMNVSHSTFPLNRSSKILLSSNFASLPLQFNTNVKRLESSVPPPAAASPAFPIDIEYLRREFSGNGATFEDIGETCIAKLKLDNGSSANVMLTRGMITSYKVRVWHGGKVELLHTWVEQEEEEEDVVIRGGVSSAFISSSDSDEINEWRLQGISGDSKDCVQMELRRSDKKIKEIELKQIISLREETLSIELFVTNKGSSPIRLEGCSLVSYLTVSTPEATYAVGLEGSDFVETTPFLPRFRVVQGEDEEEKTTGFGGEEESNYKQLNEEMSRIYTFAPKSFTVIDRGRRNSVIVGREGFEEVYMYSPGSRLESYTKSAYVCIGPSSLLNPISLEPACVWRGVLHLHNPNS
;
A
#
# COMPACT_ATOMS: atom_id res chain seq x y z
N MET A 1 55.38 3.49 46.04
CA MET A 1 55.65 4.89 45.68
C MET A 1 55.05 5.15 44.32
N ALA A 2 53.90 5.80 44.31
CA ALA A 2 53.21 6.23 43.10
C ALA A 2 53.80 7.56 42.64
N LEU A 3 54.02 7.72 41.34
CA LEU A 3 54.22 9.02 40.70
C LEU A 3 53.08 9.24 39.73
N LEU A 4 52.12 10.04 40.20
CA LEU A 4 51.03 10.63 39.45
C LEU A 4 51.60 11.66 38.46
N HIS A 5 51.18 11.59 37.20
CA HIS A 5 51.24 12.74 36.31
C HIS A 5 49.84 13.34 36.23
N SER A 6 49.70 14.50 36.86
CA SER A 6 48.55 15.39 36.77
C SER A 6 48.64 16.21 35.49
N MET A 7 47.65 16.09 34.61
CA MET A 7 47.37 17.10 33.60
C MET A 7 46.09 17.82 34.00
N ASN A 8 46.25 19.10 34.33
CA ASN A 8 45.17 20.05 34.60
C ASN A 8 44.28 20.19 33.37
N VAL A 9 43.01 19.80 33.49
CA VAL A 9 41.96 20.22 32.57
C VAL A 9 41.22 21.39 33.22
N SER A 10 41.34 22.56 32.61
CA SER A 10 40.62 23.76 33.00
C SER A 10 39.14 23.61 32.71
N HIS A 11 38.30 23.67 33.75
CA HIS A 11 36.86 23.85 33.62
C HIS A 11 36.57 25.26 33.10
N SER A 12 36.18 25.38 31.83
CA SER A 12 35.54 26.57 31.30
C SER A 12 34.03 26.33 31.22
N THR A 13 33.30 26.92 32.15
CA THR A 13 31.86 27.09 32.13
C THR A 13 31.49 28.07 31.01
N PHE A 14 30.74 27.63 30.01
CA PHE A 14 30.13 28.50 29.01
C PHE A 14 28.62 28.25 28.91
N PRO A 15 27.84 29.30 28.62
CA PRO A 15 26.47 29.43 29.06
C PRO A 15 25.47 28.65 28.19
N LEU A 16 24.31 28.38 28.80
CA LEU A 16 23.10 27.99 28.09
C LEU A 16 22.79 28.97 26.95
N ASN A 17 22.21 28.39 25.89
CA ASN A 17 21.28 28.99 24.93
C ASN A 17 21.86 29.45 23.57
N ARG A 18 21.79 28.56 22.57
CA ARG A 18 21.18 28.86 21.24
C ARG A 18 20.96 27.56 20.47
N SER A 19 19.70 27.12 20.38
CA SER A 19 19.31 26.03 19.50
C SER A 19 19.48 26.48 18.04
N SER A 20 20.50 25.94 17.37
CA SER A 20 20.73 26.15 15.94
C SER A 20 19.92 25.10 15.20
N LYS A 21 18.68 25.43 14.83
CA LYS A 21 17.88 24.63 13.91
C LYS A 21 18.60 24.61 12.56
N ILE A 22 19.27 23.50 12.24
CA ILE A 22 19.75 23.22 10.89
C ILE A 22 18.51 22.87 10.07
N LEU A 23 17.95 23.87 9.39
CA LEU A 23 16.92 23.70 8.37
C LEU A 23 17.59 23.06 7.15
N LEU A 24 17.51 21.73 7.04
CA LEU A 24 17.63 21.06 5.75
C LEU A 24 16.38 21.41 4.95
N SER A 25 16.52 22.41 4.07
CA SER A 25 15.49 22.77 3.10
C SER A 25 15.42 21.68 2.03
N SER A 26 14.54 20.69 2.25
CA SER A 26 14.07 19.85 1.15
C SER A 26 13.14 20.70 0.30
N ASN A 27 13.67 21.26 -0.80
CA ASN A 27 12.88 21.89 -1.84
C ASN A 27 12.05 20.81 -2.57
N PHE A 28 10.95 20.38 -1.96
CA PHE A 28 9.86 19.79 -2.70
C PHE A 28 9.04 20.95 -3.26
N ALA A 29 8.96 21.02 -4.58
CA ALA A 29 7.97 21.86 -5.24
C ALA A 29 6.59 21.37 -4.79
N SER A 30 6.00 22.08 -3.83
CA SER A 30 4.61 21.88 -3.43
C SER A 30 3.74 22.18 -4.65
N LEU A 31 3.26 21.13 -5.31
CA LEU A 31 2.13 21.28 -6.23
C LEU A 31 0.96 21.89 -5.43
N PRO A 32 0.20 22.84 -6.02
CA PRO A 32 -0.89 23.50 -5.32
C PRO A 32 -1.98 22.47 -4.99
N LEU A 33 -2.00 22.01 -3.73
CA LEU A 33 -3.05 21.19 -3.16
C LEU A 33 -4.30 22.05 -3.00
N GLN A 34 -5.15 22.09 -4.03
CA GLN A 34 -6.54 22.45 -3.82
C GLN A 34 -7.17 21.38 -2.93
N PHE A 35 -7.75 21.81 -1.80
CA PHE A 35 -8.59 20.97 -0.96
C PHE A 35 -9.81 20.52 -1.77
N ASN A 36 -9.68 19.37 -2.43
CA ASN A 36 -10.83 18.63 -2.91
C ASN A 36 -11.27 17.71 -1.78
N THR A 37 -12.55 17.79 -1.39
CA THR A 37 -13.18 16.70 -0.64
C THR A 37 -12.93 15.40 -1.43
N ASN A 38 -12.40 14.38 -0.75
CA ASN A 38 -12.12 13.07 -1.38
C ASN A 38 -13.41 12.35 -1.82
N VAL A 39 -14.55 12.86 -1.35
CA VAL A 39 -15.89 12.53 -1.84
C VAL A 39 -16.33 13.62 -2.82
N LYS A 40 -16.75 13.20 -4.02
CA LYS A 40 -17.33 14.05 -5.05
C LYS A 40 -18.66 13.49 -5.50
N ARG A 41 -19.58 14.36 -5.89
CA ARG A 41 -20.83 13.94 -6.54
C ARG A 41 -20.51 13.47 -7.96
N LEU A 42 -21.13 12.39 -8.39
CA LEU A 42 -20.97 11.86 -9.74
C LEU A 42 -21.47 12.91 -10.74
N GLU A 43 -20.55 13.41 -11.58
CA GLU A 43 -20.93 14.23 -12.72
C GLU A 43 -21.57 13.33 -13.79
N SER A 44 -22.73 13.74 -14.29
CA SER A 44 -23.47 13.07 -15.37
C SER A 44 -22.67 13.15 -16.67
N SER A 45 -21.71 12.25 -16.85
CA SER A 45 -21.12 11.95 -18.15
C SER A 45 -21.46 10.52 -18.51
N VAL A 46 -22.10 10.35 -19.67
CA VAL A 46 -22.42 9.05 -20.23
C VAL A 46 -21.10 8.43 -20.70
N PRO A 47 -20.62 7.32 -20.11
CA PRO A 47 -19.47 6.63 -20.66
C PRO A 47 -19.83 6.10 -22.05
N PRO A 48 -18.88 6.08 -23.01
CA PRO A 48 -19.11 5.43 -24.29
C PRO A 48 -19.51 3.97 -24.06
N PRO A 49 -20.31 3.37 -24.97
CA PRO A 49 -20.74 1.99 -24.82
C PRO A 49 -19.50 1.11 -24.71
N ALA A 50 -19.37 0.43 -23.56
CA ALA A 50 -18.33 -0.56 -23.35
C ALA A 50 -18.55 -1.69 -24.37
N ALA A 51 -17.54 -1.97 -25.18
CA ALA A 51 -17.55 -3.17 -25.99
C ALA A 51 -17.76 -4.38 -25.07
N ALA A 52 -18.77 -5.20 -25.37
CA ALA A 52 -19.04 -6.40 -24.61
C ALA A 52 -17.80 -7.30 -24.66
N SER A 53 -17.11 -7.43 -23.53
CA SER A 53 -16.01 -8.38 -23.39
C SER A 53 -16.57 -9.77 -23.05
N PRO A 54 -15.92 -10.85 -23.49
CA PRO A 54 -16.40 -12.19 -23.22
C PRO A 54 -16.46 -12.47 -21.71
N ALA A 55 -17.48 -13.22 -21.29
CA ALA A 55 -17.44 -13.91 -20.03
C ALA A 55 -16.35 -14.99 -20.06
N PHE A 56 -15.86 -15.36 -18.88
CA PHE A 56 -14.76 -16.28 -18.63
C PHE A 56 -14.68 -17.50 -19.58
N PRO A 57 -13.46 -17.96 -19.91
CA PRO A 57 -12.15 -17.52 -19.38
C PRO A 57 -11.64 -16.18 -19.96
N ILE A 58 -10.67 -15.55 -19.27
CA ILE A 58 -9.99 -14.34 -19.77
C ILE A 58 -9.38 -14.65 -21.14
N ASP A 59 -9.85 -14.00 -22.20
CA ASP A 59 -9.26 -14.11 -23.52
C ASP A 59 -7.93 -13.31 -23.57
N ILE A 60 -6.83 -14.01 -23.27
CA ILE A 60 -5.50 -13.41 -23.22
C ILE A 60 -5.06 -12.93 -24.60
N GLU A 61 -5.47 -13.61 -25.68
CA GLU A 61 -5.15 -13.19 -27.05
C GLU A 61 -5.88 -11.88 -27.39
N TYR A 62 -7.12 -11.71 -26.94
CA TYR A 62 -7.80 -10.41 -26.99
C TYR A 62 -7.05 -9.35 -26.19
N LEU A 63 -6.66 -9.62 -24.93
CA LEU A 63 -5.92 -8.65 -24.12
C LEU A 63 -4.60 -8.26 -24.78
N ARG A 64 -3.89 -9.23 -25.37
CA ARG A 64 -2.65 -9.00 -26.09
C ARG A 64 -2.87 -8.10 -27.29
N ARG A 65 -3.86 -8.42 -28.12
CA ARG A 65 -4.17 -7.66 -29.33
C ARG A 65 -4.63 -6.23 -29.05
N GLU A 66 -5.48 -6.06 -28.03
CA GLU A 66 -6.13 -4.78 -27.75
C GLU A 66 -5.26 -3.85 -26.89
N PHE A 67 -4.57 -4.40 -25.89
CA PHE A 67 -3.94 -3.61 -24.84
C PHE A 67 -2.41 -3.78 -24.73
N SER A 68 -1.78 -4.62 -25.55
CA SER A 68 -0.30 -4.68 -25.56
C SER A 68 0.30 -3.50 -26.30
N GLY A 69 1.52 -3.15 -25.90
CA GLY A 69 2.20 -1.95 -26.38
C GLY A 69 2.23 -0.87 -25.30
N ASN A 70 2.90 0.24 -25.58
CA ASN A 70 3.02 1.38 -24.66
C ASN A 70 3.48 0.99 -23.24
N GLY A 71 4.35 -0.03 -23.13
CA GLY A 71 4.89 -0.51 -21.86
C GLY A 71 4.06 -1.57 -21.14
N ALA A 72 2.98 -2.09 -21.73
CA ALA A 72 2.20 -3.20 -21.17
C ALA A 72 2.30 -4.49 -22.00
N THR A 73 2.34 -5.63 -21.31
CA THR A 73 2.33 -6.99 -21.88
C THR A 73 1.54 -7.94 -20.98
N PHE A 74 1.11 -9.09 -21.52
CA PHE A 74 0.24 -10.04 -20.80
C PHE A 74 0.75 -11.47 -20.89
N GLU A 75 0.77 -12.14 -19.75
CA GLU A 75 1.19 -13.54 -19.61
C GLU A 75 0.13 -14.37 -18.90
N ASP A 76 0.04 -15.63 -19.30
CA ASP A 76 -0.88 -16.61 -18.73
C ASP A 76 -0.21 -17.35 -17.57
N ILE A 77 -0.92 -17.50 -16.46
CA ILE A 77 -0.50 -18.29 -15.30
C ILE A 77 -1.71 -19.09 -14.79
N GLY A 78 -1.89 -20.30 -15.30
CA GLY A 78 -2.97 -21.19 -14.88
C GLY A 78 -4.34 -20.62 -15.27
N GLU A 79 -5.16 -20.28 -14.27
CA GLU A 79 -6.48 -19.69 -14.48
C GLU A 79 -6.48 -18.15 -14.36
N THR A 80 -5.31 -17.54 -14.14
CA THR A 80 -5.18 -16.08 -14.03
C THR A 80 -4.22 -15.51 -15.06
N CYS A 81 -4.40 -14.22 -15.35
CA CYS A 81 -3.53 -13.47 -16.24
C CYS A 81 -2.73 -12.44 -15.44
N ILE A 82 -1.43 -12.34 -15.76
CA ILE A 82 -0.55 -11.29 -15.24
C ILE A 82 -0.34 -10.23 -16.32
N ALA A 83 -0.72 -9.00 -16.03
CA ALA A 83 -0.27 -7.83 -16.77
C ALA A 83 1.10 -7.38 -16.25
N LYS A 84 2.06 -7.19 -17.15
CA LYS A 84 3.38 -6.62 -16.83
C LYS A 84 3.46 -5.21 -17.40
N LEU A 85 3.63 -4.25 -16.52
CA LEU A 85 3.87 -2.85 -16.84
C LEU A 85 5.39 -2.59 -16.77
N LYS A 86 5.94 -1.88 -17.74
CA LYS A 86 7.38 -1.63 -17.85
C LYS A 86 7.66 -0.28 -18.51
N LEU A 87 8.58 0.46 -17.89
CA LEU A 87 9.15 1.68 -18.41
C LEU A 87 10.52 1.43 -19.06
N ASP A 88 10.92 2.35 -19.94
CA ASP A 88 12.19 2.32 -20.66
C ASP A 88 13.39 2.44 -19.71
N ASN A 89 13.22 3.14 -18.58
CA ASN A 89 14.23 3.24 -17.53
C ASN A 89 14.45 1.91 -16.77
N GLY A 90 13.59 0.92 -17.01
CA GLY A 90 13.67 -0.42 -16.44
C GLY A 90 12.79 -0.65 -15.22
N SER A 91 12.12 0.36 -14.67
CA SER A 91 11.09 0.16 -13.65
C SER A 91 9.94 -0.68 -14.21
N SER A 92 9.42 -1.61 -13.40
CA SER A 92 8.39 -2.55 -13.84
C SER A 92 7.50 -2.99 -12.70
N ALA A 93 6.23 -3.28 -12.98
CA ALA A 93 5.29 -3.84 -12.04
C ALA A 93 4.49 -4.98 -12.66
N ASN A 94 4.14 -5.98 -11.85
CA ASN A 94 3.29 -7.09 -12.27
C ASN A 94 1.94 -6.99 -11.55
N VAL A 95 0.84 -7.17 -12.27
CA VAL A 95 -0.52 -7.08 -11.77
C VAL A 95 -1.27 -8.37 -12.11
N MET A 96 -1.75 -9.05 -11.08
CA MET A 96 -2.68 -10.17 -11.24
C MET A 96 -4.08 -9.63 -11.49
N LEU A 97 -4.58 -9.84 -12.71
CA LEU A 97 -5.81 -9.21 -13.18
C LEU A 97 -7.02 -9.60 -12.36
N THR A 98 -7.28 -10.90 -12.18
CA THR A 98 -8.49 -11.40 -11.50
C THR A 98 -8.66 -10.85 -10.09
N ARG A 99 -7.54 -10.65 -9.38
CA ARG A 99 -7.53 -10.16 -7.99
C ARG A 99 -7.29 -8.66 -7.86
N GLY A 100 -6.92 -7.96 -8.93
CA GLY A 100 -6.50 -6.55 -8.88
C GLY A 100 -5.32 -6.33 -7.94
N MET A 101 -4.46 -7.34 -7.82
CA MET A 101 -3.34 -7.39 -6.87
C MET A 101 -2.02 -7.12 -7.61
N ILE A 102 -1.19 -6.24 -7.06
CA ILE A 102 0.15 -5.99 -7.58
C ILE A 102 1.10 -6.97 -6.91
N THR A 103 1.76 -7.82 -7.69
CA THR A 103 2.61 -8.91 -7.17
C THR A 103 4.10 -8.62 -7.23
N SER A 104 4.52 -7.59 -7.96
CA SER A 104 5.92 -7.19 -8.04
C SER A 104 6.01 -5.72 -8.38
N TYR A 105 6.96 -5.03 -7.79
CA TYR A 105 7.38 -3.68 -8.18
C TYR A 105 8.89 -3.60 -8.09
N LYS A 106 9.53 -3.57 -9.26
CA LYS A 106 10.98 -3.42 -9.39
C LYS A 106 11.29 -2.01 -9.86
N VAL A 107 12.11 -1.32 -9.09
CA VAL A 107 12.55 0.05 -9.38
C VAL A 107 14.05 0.08 -9.62
N ARG A 108 14.51 0.99 -10.47
CA ARG A 108 15.94 1.22 -10.69
C ARG A 108 16.55 1.94 -9.49
N VAL A 109 17.81 1.64 -9.19
CA VAL A 109 18.59 2.29 -8.13
C VAL A 109 19.90 2.86 -8.68
N TRP A 110 20.51 3.79 -7.95
CA TRP A 110 21.66 4.62 -8.33
C TRP A 110 22.87 3.86 -8.87
N HIS A 111 23.07 2.61 -8.46
CA HIS A 111 24.14 1.74 -8.96
C HIS A 111 23.77 0.98 -10.25
N GLY A 112 22.72 1.41 -10.94
CA GLY A 112 22.23 0.84 -12.21
C GLY A 112 21.49 -0.50 -12.08
N GLY A 113 21.36 -1.04 -10.86
CA GLY A 113 20.62 -2.25 -10.58
C GLY A 113 19.11 -2.02 -10.48
N LYS A 114 18.37 -3.09 -10.17
CA LYS A 114 16.95 -3.03 -9.83
C LYS A 114 16.71 -3.69 -8.48
N VAL A 115 15.78 -3.15 -7.70
CA VAL A 115 15.40 -3.69 -6.40
C VAL A 115 13.91 -4.01 -6.40
N GLU A 116 13.55 -5.23 -5.96
CA GLU A 116 12.17 -5.62 -5.71
C GLU A 116 11.68 -4.99 -4.40
N LEU A 117 10.61 -4.19 -4.48
CA LEU A 117 10.04 -3.50 -3.32
C LEU A 117 8.90 -4.27 -2.67
N LEU A 118 8.21 -5.13 -3.40
CA LEU A 118 7.05 -5.85 -2.89
C LEU A 118 7.40 -7.30 -2.55
N HIS A 119 7.00 -7.72 -1.36
CA HIS A 119 7.14 -9.10 -0.93
C HIS A 119 5.89 -9.89 -1.35
N THR A 120 6.09 -11.01 -2.03
CA THR A 120 5.02 -11.97 -2.36
C THR A 120 5.51 -13.38 -2.16
N TRP A 121 4.61 -14.27 -1.73
CA TRP A 121 4.88 -15.69 -1.60
C TRP A 121 3.68 -16.50 -2.09
N VAL A 122 3.92 -17.80 -2.23
CA VAL A 122 2.90 -18.77 -2.61
C VAL A 122 2.56 -19.58 -1.38
N GLU A 123 1.28 -19.77 -1.13
CA GLU A 123 0.73 -20.53 -0.02
C GLU A 123 -0.29 -21.53 -0.56
N GLN A 124 -0.25 -22.76 -0.04
CA GLN A 124 -1.25 -23.79 -0.35
C GLN A 124 -2.31 -23.71 0.73
N GLU A 125 -3.57 -23.49 0.34
CA GLU A 125 -4.68 -23.52 1.29
C GLU A 125 -4.98 -24.97 1.67
N GLU A 126 -5.08 -25.24 2.97
CA GLU A 126 -5.21 -26.61 3.50
C GLU A 126 -6.53 -27.28 3.12
N GLU A 127 -7.57 -26.50 2.80
CA GLU A 127 -8.94 -26.98 2.59
C GLU A 127 -9.32 -27.20 1.11
N GLU A 128 -8.75 -26.45 0.16
CA GLU A 128 -9.24 -26.42 -1.24
C GLU A 128 -8.24 -26.94 -2.28
N GLU A 129 -7.06 -27.45 -1.89
CA GLU A 129 -5.91 -27.75 -2.80
C GLU A 129 -5.49 -26.56 -3.69
N ASP A 130 -6.04 -25.38 -3.46
CA ASP A 130 -5.78 -24.18 -4.24
C ASP A 130 -4.49 -23.49 -3.79
N VAL A 131 -3.76 -23.01 -4.79
CA VAL A 131 -2.49 -22.30 -4.61
C VAL A 131 -2.74 -20.80 -4.71
N VAL A 132 -2.59 -20.09 -3.60
CA VAL A 132 -2.88 -18.66 -3.51
C VAL A 132 -1.58 -17.85 -3.42
N ILE A 133 -1.49 -16.81 -4.25
CA ILE A 133 -0.42 -15.81 -4.13
C ILE A 133 -0.79 -14.82 -3.03
N ARG A 134 0.13 -14.58 -2.10
CA ARG A 134 0.00 -13.66 -0.97
C ARG A 134 1.00 -12.52 -1.08
N GLY A 135 0.75 -11.46 -0.30
CA GLY A 135 1.60 -10.29 -0.21
C GLY A 135 1.23 -9.20 -1.23
N GLY A 136 2.24 -8.52 -1.76
CA GLY A 136 2.08 -7.52 -2.81
C GLY A 136 1.36 -6.26 -2.35
N VAL A 137 0.53 -5.67 -3.21
CA VAL A 137 -0.43 -4.63 -2.85
C VAL A 137 -1.82 -5.09 -3.27
N SER A 138 -2.74 -5.11 -2.31
CA SER A 138 -4.15 -5.46 -2.56
C SER A 138 -5.06 -4.42 -1.93
N SER A 139 -6.11 -4.05 -2.65
CA SER A 139 -7.26 -3.39 -2.04
C SER A 139 -8.05 -4.41 -1.22
N ALA A 140 -8.41 -4.09 0.02
CA ALA A 140 -9.37 -4.87 0.79
C ALA A 140 -10.52 -3.99 1.25
N PHE A 141 -11.68 -4.63 1.38
CA PHE A 141 -12.92 -4.08 1.93
C PHE A 141 -13.61 -5.22 2.68
N ILE A 142 -14.12 -4.94 3.87
CA ILE A 142 -14.98 -5.88 4.58
C ILE A 142 -16.38 -5.65 4.02
N SER A 143 -16.79 -6.51 3.09
CA SER A 143 -18.21 -6.64 2.75
C SER A 143 -18.85 -7.49 3.85
N SER A 144 -19.93 -7.00 4.44
CA SER A 144 -20.58 -7.54 5.65
C SER A 144 -21.25 -8.91 5.47
N SER A 145 -20.75 -9.78 4.59
CA SER A 145 -21.33 -11.09 4.34
C SER A 145 -20.28 -12.14 3.97
N ASP A 146 -20.31 -13.22 4.75
CA ASP A 146 -19.47 -14.43 4.71
C ASP A 146 -19.74 -15.32 3.49
N SER A 147 -19.66 -14.80 2.27
CA SER A 147 -19.64 -15.69 1.11
C SER A 147 -18.55 -15.37 0.11
N ASP A 148 -17.77 -16.39 -0.22
CA ASP A 148 -16.57 -16.42 -1.04
C ASP A 148 -16.83 -16.24 -2.54
N GLU A 149 -17.88 -15.50 -2.91
CA GLU A 149 -18.04 -15.09 -4.30
C GLU A 149 -16.95 -14.06 -4.64
N ILE A 150 -15.85 -14.55 -5.20
CA ILE A 150 -14.75 -13.73 -5.68
C ILE A 150 -15.32 -12.77 -6.74
N ASN A 151 -15.37 -11.50 -6.36
CA ASN A 151 -15.69 -10.41 -7.26
C ASN A 151 -14.41 -10.07 -8.04
N GLU A 152 -14.35 -10.52 -9.28
CA GLU A 152 -13.17 -10.42 -10.13
C GLU A 152 -13.03 -9.03 -10.74
N TRP A 153 -11.79 -8.55 -10.79
CA TRP A 153 -11.46 -7.32 -11.48
C TRP A 153 -11.35 -7.57 -12.99
N ARG A 154 -11.78 -6.59 -13.78
CA ARG A 154 -11.70 -6.60 -15.24
C ARG A 154 -10.86 -5.43 -15.71
N LEU A 155 -9.98 -5.69 -16.68
CA LEU A 155 -9.23 -4.62 -17.35
C LEU A 155 -10.18 -3.77 -18.19
N GLN A 156 -10.17 -2.47 -17.94
CA GLN A 156 -10.93 -1.48 -18.69
C GLN A 156 -10.07 -0.79 -19.75
N GLY A 157 -8.78 -0.61 -19.49
CA GLY A 157 -7.86 -0.01 -20.43
C GLY A 157 -6.44 0.18 -19.89
N ILE A 158 -5.51 0.43 -20.81
CA ILE A 158 -4.15 0.90 -20.53
C ILE A 158 -3.94 2.22 -21.24
N SER A 159 -3.30 3.16 -20.55
CA SER A 159 -2.99 4.50 -21.06
C SER A 159 -1.56 4.90 -20.72
N GLY A 160 -1.09 5.97 -21.38
CA GLY A 160 0.28 6.45 -21.24
C GLY A 160 1.26 5.76 -22.18
N ASP A 161 2.54 5.82 -21.84
CA ASP A 161 3.63 5.25 -22.62
C ASP A 161 4.83 4.85 -21.75
N SER A 162 5.74 4.06 -22.33
CA SER A 162 6.87 3.50 -21.59
C SER A 162 7.96 4.52 -21.21
N LYS A 163 7.89 5.78 -21.67
CA LYS A 163 8.92 6.79 -21.38
C LYS A 163 8.65 7.54 -20.08
N ASP A 164 7.38 7.86 -19.80
CA ASP A 164 7.00 8.61 -18.58
C ASP A 164 6.14 7.77 -17.63
N CYS A 165 5.01 7.27 -18.12
CA CYS A 165 4.02 6.63 -17.26
C CYS A 165 3.17 5.62 -18.00
N VAL A 166 3.07 4.41 -17.45
CA VAL A 166 2.11 3.41 -17.88
C VAL A 166 1.02 3.33 -16.82
N GLN A 167 -0.23 3.50 -17.22
CA GLN A 167 -1.39 3.41 -16.35
C GLN A 167 -2.29 2.28 -16.79
N MET A 168 -2.88 1.61 -15.82
CA MET A 168 -3.77 0.48 -16.01
C MET A 168 -5.04 0.71 -15.20
N GLU A 169 -6.20 0.62 -15.85
CA GLU A 169 -7.50 0.80 -15.23
C GLU A 169 -8.20 -0.54 -15.07
N LEU A 170 -8.53 -0.88 -13.84
CA LEU A 170 -9.31 -2.05 -13.47
C LEU A 170 -10.68 -1.61 -12.96
N ARG A 171 -11.71 -2.39 -13.25
CA ARG A 171 -13.08 -2.17 -12.77
C ARG A 171 -13.65 -3.45 -12.19
N ARG A 172 -14.37 -3.32 -11.09
CA ARG A 172 -15.05 -4.41 -10.40
C ARG A 172 -16.42 -3.91 -9.96
N SER A 173 -17.46 -4.70 -10.22
CA SER A 173 -18.78 -4.49 -9.61
C SER A 173 -18.92 -5.47 -8.46
N ASP A 174 -19.48 -5.03 -7.34
CA ASP A 174 -19.75 -5.94 -6.24
C ASP A 174 -21.03 -6.73 -6.54
N LYS A 175 -20.93 -8.07 -6.62
CA LYS A 175 -22.08 -8.95 -6.93
C LYS A 175 -23.17 -8.86 -5.85
N LYS A 176 -22.79 -8.62 -4.59
CA LYS A 176 -23.71 -8.59 -3.45
C LYS A 176 -24.32 -7.21 -3.29
N ILE A 177 -23.47 -6.19 -3.26
CA ILE A 177 -23.92 -4.80 -3.24
C ILE A 177 -23.86 -4.27 -4.67
N LYS A 178 -24.85 -4.63 -5.49
CA LYS A 178 -24.94 -4.24 -6.92
C LYS A 178 -24.84 -2.73 -7.15
N GLU A 179 -25.12 -1.96 -6.11
CA GLU A 179 -25.07 -0.51 -6.06
C GLU A 179 -23.65 0.04 -5.90
N ILE A 180 -22.66 -0.78 -5.53
CA ILE A 180 -21.25 -0.36 -5.39
C ILE A 180 -20.46 -0.75 -6.64
N GLU A 181 -19.75 0.23 -7.16
CA GLU A 181 -18.74 0.03 -8.18
C GLU A 181 -17.36 0.45 -7.69
N LEU A 182 -16.39 -0.44 -7.92
CA LEU A 182 -14.99 -0.23 -7.63
C LEU A 182 -14.23 0.01 -8.94
N LYS A 183 -13.38 1.02 -8.93
CA LYS A 183 -12.40 1.27 -9.99
C LYS A 183 -11.03 1.42 -9.35
N GLN A 184 -10.01 0.78 -9.92
CA GLN A 184 -8.63 0.87 -9.46
C GLN A 184 -7.77 1.35 -10.62
N ILE A 185 -6.96 2.38 -10.40
CA ILE A 185 -5.96 2.84 -11.36
C ILE A 185 -4.58 2.55 -10.78
N ILE A 186 -3.80 1.77 -11.51
CA ILE A 186 -2.42 1.45 -11.17
C ILE A 186 -1.53 2.27 -12.11
N SER A 187 -0.67 3.13 -11.56
CA SER A 187 0.22 3.99 -12.33
C SER A 187 1.67 3.69 -12.00
N LEU A 188 2.45 3.28 -13.00
CA LEU A 188 3.88 3.10 -12.90
C LEU A 188 4.59 4.31 -13.51
N ARG A 189 5.41 4.98 -12.71
CA ARG A 189 6.33 6.06 -13.11
C ARG A 189 7.77 5.64 -12.77
N GLU A 190 8.74 6.47 -13.18
CA GLU A 190 10.17 6.20 -13.04
C GLU A 190 10.55 5.64 -11.65
N GLU A 191 10.12 6.31 -10.58
CA GLU A 191 10.45 5.97 -9.19
C GLU A 191 9.22 5.69 -8.32
N THR A 192 8.01 5.79 -8.89
CA THR A 192 6.77 5.77 -8.12
C THR A 192 5.78 4.78 -8.71
N LEU A 193 5.28 3.90 -7.85
CA LEU A 193 4.09 3.10 -8.11
C LEU A 193 2.93 3.69 -7.31
N SER A 194 1.83 4.04 -7.98
CA SER A 194 0.63 4.58 -7.35
C SER A 194 -0.56 3.66 -7.58
N ILE A 195 -1.38 3.49 -6.55
CA ILE A 195 -2.63 2.74 -6.61
C ILE A 195 -3.73 3.67 -6.15
N GLU A 196 -4.63 4.04 -7.05
CA GLU A 196 -5.80 4.84 -6.76
C GLU A 196 -7.03 3.94 -6.75
N LEU A 197 -7.85 4.06 -5.71
CA LEU A 197 -9.06 3.30 -5.51
C LEU A 197 -10.24 4.25 -5.46
N PHE A 198 -11.21 3.99 -6.33
CA PHE A 198 -12.46 4.72 -6.41
C PHE A 198 -13.60 3.80 -5.98
N VAL A 199 -14.43 4.29 -5.07
CA VAL A 199 -15.65 3.61 -4.66
C VAL A 199 -16.83 4.49 -5.01
N THR A 200 -17.74 3.99 -5.85
CA THR A 200 -18.91 4.71 -6.32
C THR A 200 -20.17 4.09 -5.75
N ASN A 201 -21.00 4.90 -5.09
CA ASN A 201 -22.34 4.50 -4.69
C ASN A 201 -23.34 4.88 -5.79
N LYS A 202 -23.79 3.90 -6.57
CA LYS A 202 -24.85 4.01 -7.59
C LYS A 202 -26.25 3.74 -7.03
N GLY A 203 -26.33 3.40 -5.75
CA GLY A 203 -27.56 3.11 -5.05
C GLY A 203 -28.39 4.34 -4.74
N SER A 204 -29.52 4.10 -4.07
CA SER A 204 -30.42 5.16 -3.60
C SER A 204 -30.31 5.44 -2.10
N SER A 205 -29.52 4.65 -1.37
CA SER A 205 -29.27 4.80 0.06
C SER A 205 -27.78 5.08 0.35
N PRO A 206 -27.45 5.77 1.46
CA PRO A 206 -26.08 5.93 1.90
C PRO A 206 -25.47 4.58 2.29
N ILE A 207 -24.19 4.39 1.98
CA ILE A 207 -23.43 3.18 2.35
C ILE A 207 -22.32 3.54 3.33
N ARG A 208 -21.94 2.57 4.17
CA ARG A 208 -20.77 2.64 5.04
C ARG A 208 -19.79 1.55 4.63
N LEU A 209 -18.57 1.93 4.28
CA LEU A 209 -17.51 1.03 3.85
C LEU A 209 -16.58 0.77 5.03
N GLU A 210 -16.55 -0.46 5.50
CA GLU A 210 -15.69 -0.89 6.61
C GLU A 210 -14.45 -1.62 6.08
N GLY A 211 -13.33 -1.45 6.77
CA GLY A 211 -12.07 -2.14 6.46
C GLY A 211 -11.49 -1.83 5.08
N CYS A 212 -11.84 -0.67 4.52
CA CYS A 212 -11.26 -0.20 3.27
C CYS A 212 -9.77 0.06 3.46
N SER A 213 -8.91 -0.53 2.62
CA SER A 213 -7.46 -0.37 2.76
C SER A 213 -6.70 -0.62 1.46
N LEU A 214 -5.53 0.00 1.35
CA LEU A 214 -4.50 -0.26 0.34
C LEU A 214 -3.20 -0.58 1.06
N VAL A 215 -3.06 -1.80 1.56
CA VAL A 215 -1.86 -2.21 2.31
C VAL A 215 -0.85 -2.84 1.35
N SER A 216 0.41 -2.43 1.50
CA SER A 216 1.55 -2.99 0.78
C SER A 216 2.39 -3.88 1.70
N TYR A 217 2.83 -5.01 1.18
CA TYR A 217 3.83 -5.87 1.79
C TYR A 217 5.20 -5.45 1.26
N LEU A 218 5.92 -4.62 2.01
CA LEU A 218 7.24 -4.13 1.60
C LEU A 218 8.29 -5.20 1.92
N THR A 219 9.12 -5.56 0.94
CA THR A 219 10.25 -6.46 1.18
C THR A 219 11.31 -5.75 2.00
N VAL A 220 11.74 -6.38 3.09
CA VAL A 220 12.83 -5.90 3.96
C VAL A 220 13.87 -6.99 4.20
N SER A 221 15.09 -6.65 4.61
CA SER A 221 16.10 -7.66 4.97
C SER A 221 15.68 -8.39 6.24
N THR A 222 15.33 -7.64 7.26
CA THR A 222 14.82 -8.10 8.55
C THR A 222 14.02 -6.96 9.19
N PRO A 223 12.97 -7.27 9.98
CA PRO A 223 12.26 -6.24 10.74
C PRO A 223 13.18 -5.47 11.71
N GLU A 224 14.21 -6.12 12.27
CA GLU A 224 15.25 -5.48 13.10
C GLU A 224 16.03 -4.35 12.41
N ALA A 225 16.31 -4.49 11.12
CA ALA A 225 17.04 -3.49 10.34
C ALA A 225 16.11 -2.45 9.69
N THR A 226 14.82 -2.50 10.00
CA THR A 226 13.78 -1.69 9.38
C THR A 226 13.23 -0.64 10.35
N TYR A 227 13.09 0.59 9.84
CA TYR A 227 12.66 1.74 10.61
C TYR A 227 11.61 2.53 9.83
N ALA A 228 10.52 2.91 10.48
CA ALA A 228 9.59 3.93 9.97
C ALA A 228 9.98 5.29 10.54
N VAL A 229 10.17 6.30 9.69
CA VAL A 229 10.67 7.63 10.07
C VAL A 229 9.66 8.70 9.66
N GLY A 230 9.37 9.61 10.60
CA GLY A 230 8.42 10.71 10.39
C GLY A 230 7.04 10.49 11.00
N LEU A 231 6.86 9.47 11.86
CA LEU A 231 5.63 9.25 12.62
C LEU A 231 5.56 10.03 13.94
N GLU A 232 6.63 10.72 14.33
CA GLU A 232 6.65 11.97 15.13
C GLU A 232 5.29 12.56 15.52
N GLY A 233 4.74 12.27 16.70
CA GLY A 233 3.50 12.89 17.19
C GLY A 233 2.21 12.37 16.56
N SER A 234 2.27 11.23 15.88
CA SER A 234 1.08 10.52 15.40
C SER A 234 0.50 9.68 16.53
N ASP A 235 -0.81 9.74 16.70
CA ASP A 235 -1.53 8.84 17.58
C ASP A 235 -1.57 7.44 16.98
N PHE A 236 -1.57 6.40 17.81
CA PHE A 236 -1.77 5.03 17.37
C PHE A 236 -2.70 4.27 18.31
N VAL A 237 -3.36 3.25 17.76
CA VAL A 237 -4.13 2.25 18.49
C VAL A 237 -3.57 0.88 18.14
N GLU A 238 -3.22 0.08 19.15
CA GLU A 238 -2.86 -1.32 18.93
C GLU A 238 -4.09 -2.13 18.51
N THR A 239 -3.89 -3.08 17.60
CA THR A 239 -5.00 -3.87 17.06
C THR A 239 -4.52 -5.27 16.71
N THR A 240 -5.42 -6.21 16.47
CA THR A 240 -5.04 -7.53 15.95
C THR A 240 -4.51 -7.40 14.51
N PRO A 241 -3.62 -8.29 14.05
CA PRO A 241 -3.13 -8.24 12.68
C PRO A 241 -4.27 -8.25 11.65
N PHE A 242 -4.43 -7.14 10.94
CA PHE A 242 -5.31 -7.01 9.79
C PHE A 242 -4.52 -7.42 8.55
N LEU A 243 -4.73 -8.64 8.08
CA LEU A 243 -4.15 -9.11 6.82
C LEU A 243 -5.21 -9.03 5.71
N PRO A 244 -5.11 -8.05 4.79
CA PRO A 244 -6.11 -7.86 3.76
C PRO A 244 -6.26 -9.12 2.89
N ARG A 245 -7.49 -9.66 2.85
CA ARG A 245 -7.93 -10.92 2.19
C ARG A 245 -7.48 -12.21 2.86
N PHE A 246 -7.34 -12.19 4.17
CA PHE A 246 -7.39 -13.39 4.98
C PHE A 246 -8.51 -13.23 6.04
N ARG A 247 -9.49 -14.15 6.03
CA ARG A 247 -10.16 -14.54 7.28
C ARG A 247 -9.14 -15.43 7.98
N VAL A 248 -8.43 -14.92 8.98
CA VAL A 248 -8.02 -15.84 10.04
C VAL A 248 -9.33 -16.20 10.71
N VAL A 249 -9.92 -17.35 10.39
CA VAL A 249 -10.84 -17.97 11.35
C VAL A 249 -9.95 -18.48 12.47
N GLN A 250 -9.54 -17.59 13.37
CA GLN A 250 -9.53 -17.93 14.77
C GLN A 250 -11.01 -17.79 15.13
N GLY A 251 -11.80 -18.86 15.06
CA GLY A 251 -11.71 -19.88 16.07
C GLY A 251 -12.14 -19.24 17.38
N GLU A 252 -13.44 -19.02 17.50
CA GLU A 252 -14.17 -18.78 18.76
C GLU A 252 -13.61 -17.66 19.65
N ASP A 253 -14.08 -16.44 19.40
CA ASP A 253 -14.99 -15.75 20.33
C ASP A 253 -15.30 -14.36 19.75
N GLU A 254 -16.55 -13.91 19.94
CA GLU A 254 -16.91 -12.50 19.80
C GLU A 254 -16.22 -11.72 20.94
N GLU A 255 -14.88 -11.68 20.93
CA GLU A 255 -14.14 -10.82 21.83
C GLU A 255 -14.41 -9.38 21.40
N GLU A 256 -15.05 -8.67 22.34
CA GLU A 256 -15.19 -7.23 22.44
C GLU A 256 -14.18 -6.49 21.55
N LYS A 257 -14.65 -5.53 20.74
CA LYS A 257 -13.82 -4.49 20.11
C LYS A 257 -12.67 -4.18 21.06
N THR A 258 -11.48 -4.72 20.77
CA THR A 258 -10.34 -4.55 21.64
C THR A 258 -10.05 -3.07 21.54
N THR A 259 -10.44 -2.30 22.56
CA THR A 259 -9.90 -0.98 22.81
C THR A 259 -8.44 -1.20 23.12
N GLY A 260 -7.64 -1.40 22.06
CA GLY A 260 -6.22 -1.56 22.16
C GLY A 260 -5.64 -0.35 22.86
N PHE A 261 -4.61 -0.58 23.65
CA PHE A 261 -3.89 0.51 24.28
C PHE A 261 -3.42 1.47 23.19
N GLY A 262 -3.84 2.72 23.31
CA GLY A 262 -3.44 3.79 22.41
C GLY A 262 -2.27 4.57 23.01
N GLY A 263 -1.55 5.29 22.15
CA GLY A 263 -0.48 6.18 22.54
C GLY A 263 -0.14 7.16 21.44
N GLU A 264 0.87 7.98 21.68
CA GLU A 264 1.45 8.88 20.69
C GLU A 264 2.87 8.39 20.37
N GLU A 265 3.29 8.47 19.11
CA GLU A 265 4.65 8.13 18.73
C GLU A 265 5.60 9.25 19.18
N GLU A 266 6.34 9.01 20.26
CA GLU A 266 7.23 10.01 20.87
C GLU A 266 8.57 10.15 20.14
N SER A 267 8.96 9.14 19.34
CA SER A 267 10.25 9.11 18.67
C SER A 267 10.13 9.47 17.19
N ASN A 268 11.17 10.11 16.66
CA ASN A 268 11.27 10.42 15.24
C ASN A 268 11.38 9.17 14.34
N TYR A 269 11.73 8.02 14.92
CA TYR A 269 11.71 6.74 14.25
C TYR A 269 11.06 5.64 15.11
N LYS A 270 10.33 4.74 14.44
CA LYS A 270 9.84 3.49 15.01
C LYS A 270 10.62 2.34 14.40
N GLN A 271 11.42 1.65 15.23
CA GLN A 271 12.06 0.39 14.83
C GLN A 271 11.02 -0.73 14.79
N LEU A 272 11.06 -1.56 13.75
CA LEU A 272 10.06 -2.60 13.50
C LEU A 272 10.53 -3.99 13.95
N ASN A 273 11.40 -4.07 14.95
CA ASN A 273 12.02 -5.31 15.42
C ASN A 273 11.06 -6.24 16.18
N GLU A 274 10.07 -5.67 16.87
CA GLU A 274 9.07 -6.43 17.62
C GLU A 274 7.83 -6.71 16.75
N GLU A 275 7.10 -7.76 17.12
CA GLU A 275 5.79 -8.01 16.53
C GLU A 275 4.85 -6.88 16.96
N MET A 276 4.22 -6.23 16.00
CA MET A 276 3.30 -5.13 16.25
C MET A 276 2.25 -5.01 15.16
N SER A 277 1.06 -4.56 15.55
CA SER A 277 -0.03 -4.23 14.65
C SER A 277 -0.70 -2.95 15.16
N ARG A 278 -0.58 -1.87 14.41
CA ARG A 278 -1.03 -0.53 14.82
C ARG A 278 -1.81 0.15 13.71
N ILE A 279 -2.81 0.90 14.13
CA ILE A 279 -3.50 1.87 13.27
C ILE A 279 -3.07 3.25 13.75
N TYR A 280 -2.34 3.97 12.90
CA TYR A 280 -1.91 5.33 13.15
C TYR A 280 -2.98 6.31 12.68
N THR A 281 -3.33 7.26 13.55
CA THR A 281 -4.20 8.41 13.27
C THR A 281 -3.37 9.70 13.36
N PHE A 282 -3.80 10.76 12.67
CA PHE A 282 -3.03 12.01 12.54
C PHE A 282 -1.61 11.84 11.98
N ALA A 283 -1.32 10.71 11.34
CA ALA A 283 -0.06 10.45 10.64
C ALA A 283 0.20 11.51 9.56
N PRO A 284 1.45 11.79 9.17
CA PRO A 284 1.70 12.65 8.00
C PRO A 284 1.12 12.04 6.71
N LYS A 285 0.98 12.87 5.68
CA LYS A 285 0.58 12.41 4.33
C LYS A 285 1.60 11.48 3.69
N SER A 286 2.85 11.55 4.13
CA SER A 286 3.90 10.63 3.72
C SER A 286 4.94 10.47 4.81
N PHE A 287 5.51 9.28 4.91
CA PHE A 287 6.63 8.99 5.80
C PHE A 287 7.57 7.99 5.12
N THR A 288 8.76 7.79 5.69
CA THR A 288 9.80 6.97 5.04
C THR A 288 10.00 5.66 5.79
N VAL A 289 10.03 4.56 5.07
CA VAL A 289 10.47 3.26 5.57
C VAL A 289 11.90 3.05 5.09
N ILE A 290 12.82 2.85 6.03
CA ILE A 290 14.24 2.65 5.76
C ILE A 290 14.61 1.23 6.14
N ASP A 291 15.25 0.53 5.21
CA ASP A 291 15.87 -0.77 5.44
C ASP A 291 17.39 -0.63 5.32
N ARG A 292 18.07 -0.72 6.46
CA ARG A 292 19.53 -0.59 6.52
C ARG A 292 20.26 -1.79 5.93
N GLY A 293 19.68 -2.99 6.01
CA GLY A 293 20.29 -4.21 5.49
C GLY A 293 20.25 -4.24 3.96
N ARG A 294 19.16 -3.75 3.35
CA ARG A 294 19.06 -3.59 1.88
C ARG A 294 19.65 -2.28 1.37
N ARG A 295 20.02 -1.35 2.25
CA ARG A 295 20.45 0.03 1.91
C ARG A 295 19.44 0.71 0.99
N ASN A 296 18.17 0.56 1.32
CA ASN A 296 17.06 1.01 0.50
C ASN A 296 16.05 1.77 1.38
N SER A 297 15.30 2.66 0.76
CA SER A 297 14.22 3.38 1.40
C SER A 297 13.00 3.44 0.50
N VAL A 298 11.82 3.50 1.09
CA VAL A 298 10.54 3.68 0.40
C VAL A 298 9.77 4.76 1.12
N ILE A 299 9.38 5.80 0.39
CA ILE A 299 8.44 6.81 0.87
C ILE A 299 7.04 6.27 0.62
N VAL A 300 6.28 6.10 1.69
CA VAL A 300 4.87 5.68 1.67
C VAL A 300 4.02 6.94 1.76
N GLY A 301 3.32 7.26 0.67
CA GLY A 301 2.41 8.40 0.59
C GLY A 301 0.94 7.97 0.56
N ARG A 302 0.06 8.83 1.08
CA ARG A 302 -1.39 8.60 1.10
C ARG A 302 -2.19 9.83 0.68
N GLU A 303 -3.33 9.57 0.04
CA GLU A 303 -4.41 10.54 -0.14
C GLU A 303 -5.75 9.85 0.16
N GLY A 304 -6.76 10.60 0.59
CA GLY A 304 -8.13 10.10 0.75
C GLY A 304 -8.44 9.28 2.00
N PHE A 305 -7.44 8.71 2.64
CA PHE A 305 -7.55 7.99 3.92
C PHE A 305 -7.01 8.85 5.05
N GLU A 306 -7.59 8.75 6.24
CA GLU A 306 -7.10 9.44 7.45
C GLU A 306 -6.20 8.58 8.33
N GLU A 307 -6.22 7.26 8.12
CA GLU A 307 -5.53 6.29 8.95
C GLU A 307 -4.44 5.57 8.13
N VAL A 308 -3.41 5.09 8.82
CA VAL A 308 -2.36 4.24 8.26
C VAL A 308 -2.28 2.97 9.09
N TYR A 309 -2.44 1.82 8.45
CA TYR A 309 -2.17 0.54 9.05
C TYR A 309 -0.69 0.20 8.93
N MET A 310 -0.10 -0.29 10.02
CA MET A 310 1.27 -0.77 10.06
C MET A 310 1.34 -2.08 10.85
N TYR A 311 1.92 -3.10 10.24
CA TYR A 311 2.22 -4.37 10.87
C TYR A 311 3.67 -4.80 10.62
N SER A 312 4.30 -5.23 11.71
CA SER A 312 5.57 -5.94 11.67
C SER A 312 5.39 -7.33 12.25
N PRO A 313 5.85 -8.38 11.57
CA PRO A 313 5.87 -9.72 12.13
C PRO A 313 6.94 -9.88 13.23
N GLY A 314 7.83 -8.90 13.41
CA GLY A 314 8.96 -8.97 14.33
C GLY A 314 10.04 -9.96 13.88
N SER A 315 11.16 -10.00 14.60
CA SER A 315 12.32 -10.84 14.23
C SER A 315 12.32 -12.25 14.81
N ARG A 316 11.31 -12.60 15.62
CA ARG A 316 11.23 -13.90 16.33
C ARG A 316 10.71 -15.05 15.48
N LEU A 317 10.29 -14.80 14.23
CA LEU A 317 9.83 -15.87 13.33
C LEU A 317 11.01 -16.69 12.79
N GLU A 318 10.94 -18.01 13.00
CA GLU A 318 12.02 -18.97 12.71
C GLU A 318 12.39 -19.09 11.22
N SER A 319 11.55 -18.60 10.30
CA SER A 319 11.84 -18.61 8.87
C SER A 319 12.14 -17.21 8.34
N TYR A 320 13.45 -16.90 8.24
CA TYR A 320 13.98 -15.65 7.68
C TYR A 320 13.44 -15.32 6.28
N THR A 321 12.99 -16.31 5.50
CA THR A 321 12.49 -16.11 4.13
C THR A 321 11.01 -15.75 4.05
N LYS A 322 10.17 -16.20 5.00
CA LYS A 322 8.73 -15.88 5.02
C LYS A 322 8.41 -14.59 5.77
N SER A 323 9.33 -14.10 6.62
CA SER A 323 9.10 -12.93 7.49
C SER A 323 9.91 -11.70 7.06
N ALA A 324 10.42 -11.70 5.83
CA ALA A 324 11.20 -10.62 5.23
C ALA A 324 10.29 -9.51 4.68
N TYR A 325 9.26 -9.13 5.44
CA TYR A 325 8.32 -8.09 5.06
C TYR A 325 7.81 -7.27 6.24
N VAL A 326 7.29 -6.09 5.92
CA VAL A 326 6.41 -5.31 6.80
C VAL A 326 5.17 -4.88 6.00
N CYS A 327 4.02 -4.82 6.64
CA CYS A 327 2.77 -4.41 6.01
C CYS A 327 2.49 -2.96 6.34
N ILE A 328 2.41 -2.10 5.32
CA ILE A 328 2.21 -0.67 5.52
C ILE A 328 1.28 -0.15 4.43
N GLY A 329 0.28 0.63 4.82
CA GLY A 329 -0.52 1.39 3.86
C GLY A 329 -1.70 2.12 4.47
N PRO A 330 -2.32 3.02 3.70
CA PRO A 330 -3.48 3.74 4.16
C PRO A 330 -4.71 2.84 4.32
N SER A 331 -5.52 3.15 5.32
CA SER A 331 -6.67 2.34 5.71
C SER A 331 -7.81 3.17 6.32
N SER A 332 -8.95 2.52 6.49
CA SER A 332 -10.16 2.98 7.17
C SER A 332 -10.69 1.80 7.97
N LEU A 333 -10.00 1.53 9.09
CA LEU A 333 -10.25 0.41 10.01
C LEU A 333 -10.96 0.88 11.27
N LEU A 334 -10.65 2.09 11.79
CA LEU A 334 -11.34 2.66 12.96
C LEU A 334 -12.59 3.43 12.54
N ASN A 335 -12.48 4.23 11.49
CA ASN A 335 -13.54 5.12 11.01
C ASN A 335 -14.01 4.70 9.61
N PRO A 336 -15.19 4.05 9.48
CA PRO A 336 -15.75 3.67 8.19
C PRO A 336 -16.00 4.88 7.28
N ILE A 337 -15.82 4.69 5.97
CA ILE A 337 -16.11 5.72 4.97
C ILE A 337 -17.62 5.74 4.69
N SER A 338 -18.27 6.86 4.98
CA SER A 338 -19.68 7.11 4.62
C SER A 338 -19.79 7.69 3.22
N LEU A 339 -20.61 7.08 2.36
CA LEU A 339 -20.79 7.51 0.97
C LEU A 339 -22.27 7.63 0.62
N GLU A 340 -22.70 8.86 0.37
CA GLU A 340 -24.07 9.19 -0.05
C GLU A 340 -24.40 8.64 -1.45
N PRO A 341 -25.71 8.52 -1.80
CA PRO A 341 -26.14 8.17 -3.15
C PRO A 341 -25.51 9.06 -4.23
N ALA A 342 -25.08 8.44 -5.32
CA ALA A 342 -24.40 9.10 -6.45
C ALA A 342 -23.11 9.84 -6.07
N CYS A 343 -22.45 9.47 -4.97
CA CYS A 343 -21.12 9.97 -4.63
C CYS A 343 -20.02 8.95 -4.99
N VAL A 344 -18.82 9.49 -5.21
CA VAL A 344 -17.58 8.75 -5.45
C VAL A 344 -16.57 9.15 -4.40
N TRP A 345 -15.99 8.18 -3.70
CA TRP A 345 -14.84 8.38 -2.82
C TRP A 345 -13.55 7.91 -3.52
N ARG A 346 -12.44 8.61 -3.27
CA ARG A 346 -11.10 8.27 -3.79
C ARG A 346 -10.08 8.15 -2.66
N GLY A 347 -9.35 7.04 -2.64
CA GLY A 347 -8.18 6.82 -1.78
C GLY A 347 -6.95 6.40 -2.60
N VAL A 348 -5.76 6.75 -2.13
CA VAL A 348 -4.52 6.51 -2.89
C VAL A 348 -3.39 6.05 -1.98
N LEU A 349 -2.61 5.08 -2.47
CA LEU A 349 -1.30 4.70 -1.97
C LEU A 349 -0.23 5.09 -3.01
N HIS A 350 0.83 5.76 -2.57
CA HIS A 350 2.05 5.99 -3.34
C HIS A 350 3.22 5.24 -2.69
N LEU A 351 3.93 4.45 -3.50
CA LEU A 351 5.21 3.85 -3.13
C LEU A 351 6.30 4.46 -3.99
N HIS A 352 7.07 5.37 -3.40
CA HIS A 352 8.14 6.08 -4.08
C HIS A 352 9.50 5.61 -3.57
N ASN A 353 10.42 5.29 -4.48
CA ASN A 353 11.80 4.93 -4.15
C ASN A 353 12.75 6.09 -4.49
N PRO A 354 13.32 6.78 -3.50
CA PRO A 354 14.20 7.92 -3.74
C PRO A 354 15.67 7.53 -3.99
N ASN A 355 15.97 6.25 -4.26
CA ASN A 355 17.35 5.72 -4.35
C ASN A 355 17.83 5.50 -5.79
N SER A 356 17.19 6.14 -6.77
CA SER A 356 17.47 6.07 -8.22
C SER A 356 18.74 6.80 -8.65
#